data_AF-A0A1Y4LMX4-F1
#
_entry.id   AF-A0A1Y4LMX4-F1
#
_cell.length_a   1.000
_cell.length_b   1.000
_cell.length_c   1.000
_cell.angle_alpha   90.00
_cell.angle_beta   90.00
_cell.angle_gamma   90.00
#
_symmetry.space_group_name_H-M   'P 1'
#
loop_
_entity.id
_entity.type
_entity.pdbx_description
1 polymer ?
#
loop_
_entity_poly.entity_id
_entity_poly.type
_entity_poly.pdbx_seq_one_letter_code
_entity_poly.pdbx_strand_id
1 'polypeptide(L)'
;METKYKSDYEDDFLEELQEYEYKEMFEKANNVVLGFVASTTATGAVPIPFADAPLLVGQQVAMMIAINKVFGFDIKRDALQSLAVAALGVGGATVLGKTVFSNIIKLLPGVGTVAGGAISAGTAGVITLALGKAYIEVCKAIKLGKLNQDALTKKEGHEMLKKAFKEQLKKK
;
A
#
# COMPACT_ATOMS: atom_id res chain seq x y z
N MET A 1 29.89 36.82 -12.77
CA MET A 1 29.68 36.49 -11.33
C MET A 1 28.18 36.51 -10.99
N GLU A 2 27.41 37.48 -11.49
CA GLU A 2 25.93 37.52 -11.36
C GLU A 2 25.19 36.35 -11.99
N THR A 3 25.66 35.81 -13.13
CA THR A 3 25.02 34.68 -13.82
C THR A 3 25.10 33.36 -13.06
N LYS A 4 26.16 33.16 -12.25
CA LYS A 4 26.31 31.96 -11.43
C LYS A 4 25.44 32.02 -10.17
N TYR A 5 25.37 33.20 -9.54
CA TYR A 5 24.54 33.44 -8.35
C TYR A 5 23.03 33.30 -8.64
N LYS A 6 22.60 33.73 -9.83
CA LYS A 6 21.21 33.59 -10.27
C LYS A 6 20.83 32.14 -10.58
N SER A 7 21.76 31.36 -11.14
CA SER A 7 21.58 29.91 -11.37
C SER A 7 21.44 29.15 -10.06
N ASP A 8 22.34 29.38 -9.08
CA ASP A 8 22.29 28.68 -7.79
C ASP A 8 20.97 28.96 -7.03
N TYR A 9 20.42 30.18 -7.12
CA TYR A 9 19.14 30.53 -6.50
C TYR A 9 17.93 29.90 -7.21
N GLU A 10 17.96 29.84 -8.54
CA GLU A 10 16.92 29.18 -9.33
C GLU A 10 16.91 27.67 -9.07
N ASP A 11 18.09 27.03 -8.99
CA ASP A 11 18.23 25.61 -8.69
C ASP A 11 17.75 25.26 -7.27
N ASP A 12 18.16 26.01 -6.24
CA ASP A 12 17.70 25.80 -4.84
C ASP A 12 16.17 25.96 -4.71
N PHE A 13 15.59 26.96 -5.39
CA PHE A 13 14.15 27.20 -5.38
C PHE A 13 13.38 26.07 -6.08
N LEU A 14 13.92 25.55 -7.20
CA LEU A 14 13.31 24.42 -7.91
C LEU A 14 13.39 23.13 -7.09
N GLU A 15 14.48 22.90 -6.36
CA GLU A 15 14.59 21.76 -5.44
C GLU A 15 13.54 21.83 -4.32
N GLU A 16 13.35 23.00 -3.70
CA GLU A 16 12.35 23.21 -2.64
C GLU A 16 10.92 23.01 -3.17
N LEU A 17 10.60 23.53 -4.36
CA LEU A 17 9.32 23.30 -5.02
C LEU A 17 9.09 21.82 -5.30
N GLN A 18 10.11 21.12 -5.80
CA GLN A 18 10.03 19.70 -6.11
C GLN A 18 9.84 18.86 -4.82
N GLU A 19 10.51 19.23 -3.73
CA GLU A 19 10.32 18.60 -2.42
C GLU A 19 8.89 18.81 -1.89
N TYR A 20 8.37 20.03 -2.03
CA TYR A 20 6.99 20.35 -1.65
C TYR A 20 5.97 19.54 -2.47
N GLU A 21 6.13 19.47 -3.80
CA GLU A 21 5.27 18.68 -4.67
C GLU A 21 5.29 17.18 -4.28
N TYR A 22 6.47 16.64 -3.97
CA TYR A 22 6.58 15.25 -3.50
C TYR A 22 5.89 15.03 -2.16
N LYS A 23 6.04 15.95 -1.21
CA LYS A 23 5.38 15.87 0.09
C LYS A 23 3.86 15.86 -0.07
N GLU A 24 3.32 16.79 -0.84
CA GLU A 24 1.88 16.88 -1.09
C GLU A 24 1.34 15.62 -1.79
N MET A 25 2.08 15.10 -2.78
CA MET A 25 1.76 13.86 -3.48
C MET A 25 1.70 12.68 -2.51
N PHE A 26 2.66 12.57 -1.57
CA PHE A 26 2.67 11.47 -0.60
C PHE A 26 1.54 11.60 0.43
N GLU A 27 1.21 12.82 0.85
CA GLU A 27 0.07 13.09 1.73
C GLU A 27 -1.26 12.72 1.05
N LYS A 28 -1.47 13.13 -0.21
CA LYS A 28 -2.65 12.75 -1.01
C LYS A 28 -2.78 11.23 -1.13
N ALA A 29 -1.69 10.53 -1.44
CA ALA A 29 -1.70 9.08 -1.54
C ALA A 29 -2.03 8.41 -0.18
N ASN A 30 -1.53 8.95 0.93
CA ASN A 30 -1.87 8.46 2.26
C ASN A 30 -3.35 8.66 2.60
N ASN A 31 -3.93 9.80 2.21
CA ASN A 31 -5.36 10.07 2.42
C ASN A 31 -6.24 9.10 1.63
N VAL A 32 -5.83 8.73 0.41
CA VAL A 32 -6.48 7.64 -0.36
C VAL A 32 -6.48 6.35 0.47
N VAL A 33 -5.32 5.94 0.98
CA VAL A 33 -5.23 4.72 1.81
C VAL A 33 -6.15 4.79 3.02
N LEU A 34 -6.18 5.91 3.74
CA LEU A 34 -7.04 6.08 4.91
C LEU A 34 -8.54 5.99 4.56
N GLY A 35 -8.95 6.54 3.42
CA GLY A 35 -10.32 6.39 2.91
C GLY A 35 -10.70 4.92 2.68
N PHE A 36 -9.80 4.15 2.05
CA PHE A 36 -10.00 2.71 1.86
C PHE A 36 -9.95 1.93 3.18
N VAL A 37 -9.10 2.29 4.13
CA VAL A 37 -9.09 1.69 5.48
C VAL A 37 -10.42 1.90 6.18
N ALA A 38 -10.98 3.11 6.12
CA ALA A 38 -12.28 3.43 6.71
C ALA A 38 -13.40 2.61 6.05
N SER A 39 -13.41 2.51 4.72
CA SER A 39 -14.40 1.70 4.00
C SER A 39 -14.27 0.21 4.34
N THR A 40 -13.04 -0.31 4.38
CA THR A 40 -12.77 -1.72 4.70
C THR A 40 -13.14 -2.06 6.14
N THR A 41 -12.89 -1.15 7.08
CA THR A 41 -13.23 -1.35 8.49
C THR A 41 -14.75 -1.41 8.66
N ALA A 42 -15.50 -0.58 7.93
CA ALA A 42 -16.96 -0.65 7.91
C ALA A 42 -17.48 -1.96 7.30
N THR A 43 -16.92 -2.42 6.18
CA THR A 43 -17.35 -3.66 5.50
C THR A 43 -16.87 -4.93 6.18
N GLY A 44 -15.72 -4.89 6.87
CA GLY A 44 -15.13 -6.02 7.58
C GLY A 44 -15.83 -6.38 8.89
N ALA A 45 -16.84 -5.61 9.30
CA ALA A 45 -17.79 -6.00 10.36
C ALA A 45 -18.72 -7.14 9.91
N VAL A 46 -18.81 -7.39 8.60
CA VAL A 46 -19.42 -8.61 8.03
C VAL A 46 -18.30 -9.64 7.86
N PRO A 47 -18.41 -10.85 8.43
CA PRO A 47 -17.44 -11.91 8.20
C PRO A 47 -17.49 -12.30 6.73
N ILE A 48 -16.58 -11.75 5.93
CA ILE A 48 -16.41 -12.17 4.54
C ILE A 48 -15.63 -13.49 4.57
N PRO A 49 -16.24 -14.62 4.15
CA PRO A 49 -15.51 -15.88 4.07
C PRO A 49 -14.33 -15.73 3.12
N PHE A 50 -13.23 -16.43 3.39
CA PHE A 50 -12.07 -16.50 2.46
C PHE A 50 -12.47 -16.84 1.02
N ALA A 51 -13.65 -17.44 0.82
CA ALA A 51 -14.29 -17.71 -0.46
C ALA A 51 -14.54 -16.46 -1.33
N ASP A 52 -14.68 -15.26 -0.76
CA ASP A 52 -14.89 -13.99 -1.49
C ASP A 52 -13.58 -13.21 -1.72
N ALA A 53 -12.42 -13.90 -1.68
CA ALA A 53 -11.10 -13.36 -1.99
C ALA A 53 -11.05 -12.45 -3.25
N PRO A 54 -11.79 -12.70 -4.34
CA PRO A 54 -11.80 -11.79 -5.50
C PRO A 54 -12.31 -10.37 -5.19
N LEU A 55 -13.29 -10.23 -4.30
CA LEU A 55 -13.81 -8.91 -3.90
C LEU A 55 -12.76 -8.13 -3.11
N LEU A 56 -12.08 -8.80 -2.17
CA LEU A 56 -11.02 -8.21 -1.37
C LEU A 56 -9.83 -7.76 -2.24
N VAL A 57 -9.42 -8.60 -3.20
CA VAL A 57 -8.39 -8.23 -4.18
C VAL A 57 -8.84 -7.05 -5.03
N GLY A 58 -10.11 -7.04 -5.48
CA GLY A 58 -10.69 -5.95 -6.25
C GLY A 58 -10.58 -4.60 -5.53
N GLN A 59 -10.83 -4.58 -4.22
CA GLN A 59 -10.71 -3.36 -3.41
C GLN A 59 -9.25 -2.88 -3.28
N GLN A 60 -8.31 -3.79 -3.06
CA GLN A 60 -6.88 -3.42 -3.01
C GLN A 60 -6.40 -2.87 -4.37
N VAL A 61 -6.87 -3.45 -5.48
CA VAL A 61 -6.58 -2.97 -6.83
C VAL A 61 -7.16 -1.57 -7.05
N ALA A 62 -8.39 -1.30 -6.61
CA ALA A 62 -8.99 0.03 -6.70
C ALA A 62 -8.19 1.08 -5.91
N MET A 63 -7.71 0.73 -4.71
CA MET A 63 -6.83 1.59 -3.92
C MET A 63 -5.51 1.88 -4.65
N MET A 64 -4.87 0.85 -5.24
CA MET A 64 -3.63 1.01 -6.00
C MET A 64 -3.83 1.88 -7.25
N ILE A 65 -4.96 1.76 -7.96
CA ILE A 65 -5.32 2.63 -9.07
C ILE A 65 -5.46 4.08 -8.60
N ALA A 66 -6.14 4.32 -7.47
CA ALA A 66 -6.29 5.66 -6.91
C ALA A 66 -4.94 6.27 -6.49
N ILE A 67 -4.03 5.47 -5.92
CA ILE A 67 -2.65 5.89 -5.63
C ILE A 67 -1.91 6.24 -6.93
N ASN A 68 -2.00 5.40 -7.97
CA ASN A 68 -1.34 5.67 -9.26
C ASN A 68 -1.79 6.98 -9.90
N LYS A 69 -3.07 7.33 -9.77
CA LYS A 69 -3.58 8.63 -10.23
C LYS A 69 -2.90 9.81 -9.52
N VAL A 70 -2.56 9.66 -8.23
CA VAL A 70 -1.82 10.69 -7.48
C VAL A 70 -0.38 10.81 -7.98
N PHE A 71 0.28 9.69 -8.31
CA PHE A 71 1.66 9.67 -8.79
C PHE A 71 1.80 9.95 -10.31
N GLY A 72 0.69 9.97 -11.04
CA GLY A 72 0.67 10.10 -12.49
C GLY A 72 1.11 8.84 -13.23
N PHE A 73 1.01 7.66 -12.60
CA PHE A 73 1.38 6.39 -13.22
C PHE A 73 0.20 5.77 -13.97
N ASP A 74 0.45 5.32 -15.19
CA ASP A 74 -0.50 4.50 -15.95
C ASP A 74 -0.08 3.03 -15.88
N ILE A 75 -0.73 2.29 -15.00
CA ILE A 75 -0.44 0.87 -14.75
C ILE A 75 -1.70 0.07 -14.99
N LYS A 76 -1.58 -0.96 -15.84
CA LYS A 76 -2.68 -1.85 -16.18
C LYS A 76 -3.24 -2.54 -14.94
N ARG A 77 -4.57 -2.64 -14.87
CA ARG A 77 -5.30 -3.29 -13.77
C ARG A 77 -4.78 -4.69 -13.47
N ASP A 78 -4.45 -5.49 -14.49
CA ASP A 78 -3.97 -6.86 -14.32
C ASP A 78 -2.61 -6.94 -13.60
N ALA A 79 -1.72 -5.97 -13.85
CA ALA A 79 -0.45 -5.88 -13.14
C ALA A 79 -0.67 -5.52 -11.67
N LEU A 80 -1.59 -4.59 -11.39
CA LEU A 80 -1.97 -4.22 -10.02
C LEU A 80 -2.63 -5.39 -9.29
N GLN A 81 -3.47 -6.16 -9.98
CA GLN A 81 -4.06 -7.38 -9.44
C GLN A 81 -3.00 -8.42 -9.10
N SER A 82 -2.04 -8.64 -10.01
CA SER A 82 -0.91 -9.55 -9.77
C SER A 82 -0.07 -9.11 -8.57
N LEU A 83 0.25 -7.82 -8.45
CA LEU A 83 0.94 -7.25 -7.30
C LEU A 83 0.16 -7.42 -5.99
N ALA A 84 -1.13 -7.10 -5.98
CA ALA A 84 -1.99 -7.24 -4.82
C ALA A 84 -2.06 -8.70 -4.35
N VAL A 85 -2.28 -9.63 -5.28
CA VAL A 85 -2.29 -11.08 -5.00
C VAL A 85 -0.93 -11.54 -4.46
N ALA A 86 0.17 -11.08 -5.07
CA ALA A 86 1.53 -11.45 -4.66
C ALA A 86 1.88 -10.93 -3.26
N ALA A 87 1.45 -9.71 -2.91
CA ALA A 87 1.70 -9.09 -1.62
C ALA A 87 0.83 -9.70 -0.50
N LEU A 88 -0.45 -9.93 -0.78
CA LEU A 88 -1.38 -10.58 0.15
C LEU A 88 -1.16 -12.09 0.29
N GLY A 89 -0.45 -12.70 -0.67
CA GLY A 89 -0.20 -14.14 -0.69
C GLY A 89 -1.43 -14.98 -1.07
N VAL A 90 -2.43 -14.39 -1.74
CA VAL A 90 -3.71 -15.06 -2.13
C VAL A 90 -3.56 -15.93 -3.38
N GLY A 91 -2.36 -16.46 -3.62
CA GLY A 91 -2.24 -17.77 -4.25
C GLY A 91 -2.54 -18.89 -3.25
N GLY A 92 -3.68 -18.82 -2.53
CA GLY A 92 -4.41 -19.83 -1.72
C GLY A 92 -3.74 -20.98 -0.93
N ALA A 93 -2.46 -21.31 -1.06
CA ALA A 93 -1.94 -22.64 -0.72
C ALA A 93 -0.69 -22.64 0.16
N THR A 94 -0.20 -21.49 0.65
CA THR A 94 1.01 -21.48 1.50
C THR A 94 0.72 -21.12 2.95
N VAL A 95 1.34 -21.90 3.83
CA VAL A 95 1.34 -21.78 5.30
C VAL A 95 1.59 -20.32 5.74
N LEU A 96 2.41 -19.57 5.01
CA LEU A 96 2.76 -18.18 5.30
C LEU A 96 1.55 -17.22 5.31
N GLY A 97 0.59 -17.37 4.40
CA GLY A 97 -0.60 -16.51 4.39
C GLY A 97 -1.47 -16.71 5.63
N LYS A 98 -1.73 -17.97 5.98
CA LYS A 98 -2.47 -18.34 7.20
C LYS A 98 -1.72 -17.92 8.47
N THR A 99 -0.39 -18.03 8.49
CA THR A 99 0.43 -17.65 9.64
C THR A 99 0.48 -16.13 9.85
N VAL A 100 0.63 -15.33 8.78
CA VAL A 100 0.63 -13.86 8.90
C VAL A 100 -0.72 -13.36 9.40
N PHE A 101 -1.82 -13.81 8.81
CA PHE A 101 -3.16 -13.43 9.26
C PHE A 101 -3.48 -13.97 10.67
N SER A 102 -3.12 -15.22 10.97
CA SER A 102 -3.31 -15.79 12.32
C SER A 102 -2.49 -15.05 13.38
N ASN A 103 -1.31 -14.53 13.04
CA ASN A 103 -0.49 -13.77 13.99
C ASN A 103 -1.00 -12.33 14.17
N ILE A 104 -1.52 -11.69 13.12
CA ILE A 104 -2.21 -10.39 13.27
C ILE A 104 -3.44 -10.54 14.18
N ILE A 105 -4.20 -11.64 14.03
CA ILE A 105 -5.33 -11.96 14.93
C ILE A 105 -4.85 -12.17 16.38
N LYS A 106 -3.69 -12.81 16.58
CA LYS A 106 -3.10 -13.05 17.92
C LYS A 106 -2.45 -11.82 18.57
N LEU A 107 -2.12 -10.79 17.79
CA LEU A 107 -1.47 -9.56 18.28
C LEU A 107 -2.49 -8.52 18.81
N LEU A 108 -3.79 -8.80 18.76
CA LEU A 108 -4.82 -7.98 19.37
C LEU A 108 -5.01 -8.39 20.85
N PRO A 109 -4.75 -7.51 21.84
CA PRO A 109 -4.94 -7.83 23.25
C PRO A 109 -6.43 -8.13 23.52
N GLY A 110 -6.72 -9.32 24.08
CA GLY A 110 -8.08 -9.76 24.40
C GLY A 110 -8.70 -10.80 23.45
N VAL A 111 -7.99 -11.24 22.41
CA VAL A 111 -8.50 -12.27 21.46
C VAL A 111 -8.31 -13.67 22.05
N GLY A 112 -9.17 -13.98 23.00
CA GLY A 112 -9.49 -15.33 23.46
C GLY A 112 -10.98 -15.61 23.57
N THR A 113 -11.87 -14.60 23.60
CA THR A 113 -13.19 -14.84 24.23
C THR A 113 -14.43 -14.16 23.63
N VAL A 114 -14.39 -13.39 22.53
CA VAL A 114 -15.63 -12.71 22.07
C VAL A 114 -15.82 -12.79 20.55
N ALA A 115 -16.88 -13.50 20.16
CA ALA A 115 -17.62 -13.49 18.89
C ALA A 115 -16.93 -12.82 17.67
N GLY A 116 -16.64 -13.64 16.64
CA GLY A 116 -15.86 -13.32 15.44
C GLY A 116 -16.35 -12.21 14.48
N GLY A 117 -17.09 -11.20 14.92
CA GLY A 117 -17.51 -10.04 14.10
C GLY A 117 -16.72 -8.74 14.37
N ALA A 118 -16.28 -8.49 15.62
CA ALA A 118 -15.50 -7.29 15.95
C ALA A 118 -14.00 -7.43 15.60
N ILE A 119 -13.50 -8.67 15.57
CA ILE A 119 -12.09 -8.99 15.28
C ILE A 119 -11.77 -8.79 13.78
N SER A 120 -12.73 -9.00 12.87
CA SER A 120 -12.48 -8.95 11.43
C SER A 120 -12.34 -7.53 10.86
N ALA A 121 -13.08 -6.55 11.38
CA ALA A 121 -13.04 -5.16 10.91
C ALA A 121 -11.67 -4.50 11.14
N GLY A 122 -11.15 -4.62 12.37
CA GLY A 122 -9.84 -4.06 12.74
C GLY A 122 -8.70 -4.70 11.95
N THR A 123 -8.68 -6.03 11.84
CA THR A 123 -7.65 -6.76 11.08
C THR A 123 -7.66 -6.39 9.59
N ALA A 124 -8.83 -6.30 8.97
CA ALA A 124 -8.95 -5.93 7.56
C ALA A 124 -8.48 -4.48 7.30
N GLY A 125 -8.76 -3.56 8.22
CA GLY A 125 -8.23 -2.19 8.19
C GLY A 125 -6.70 -2.15 8.29
N VAL A 126 -6.09 -2.96 9.18
CA VAL A 126 -4.62 -3.03 9.31
C VAL A 126 -3.96 -3.54 8.04
N ILE A 127 -4.51 -4.58 7.41
CA ILE A 127 -3.96 -5.15 6.18
C ILE A 127 -4.03 -4.12 5.03
N THR A 128 -5.17 -3.45 4.90
CA THR A 128 -5.36 -2.41 3.88
C THR A 128 -4.39 -1.25 4.09
N LEU A 129 -4.23 -0.81 5.34
CA LEU A 129 -3.26 0.25 5.68
C LEU A 129 -1.84 -0.18 5.34
N ALA A 130 -1.43 -1.39 5.75
CA ALA A 130 -0.08 -1.90 5.53
C ALA A 130 0.21 -2.07 4.04
N LEU A 131 -0.73 -2.60 3.26
CA LEU A 131 -0.57 -2.78 1.81
C LEU A 131 -0.52 -1.43 1.09
N GLY A 132 -1.42 -0.51 1.43
CA GLY A 132 -1.45 0.84 0.86
C GLY A 132 -0.16 1.60 1.12
N LYS A 133 0.34 1.59 2.36
CA LYS A 133 1.63 2.20 2.73
C LYS A 133 2.80 1.54 2.01
N ALA A 134 2.82 0.21 1.91
CA ALA A 134 3.87 -0.51 1.18
C ALA A 134 3.88 -0.16 -0.31
N TYR A 135 2.70 -0.03 -0.92
CA TYR A 135 2.58 0.35 -2.33
C TYR A 135 3.06 1.79 -2.59
N ILE A 136 2.74 2.72 -1.68
CA ILE A 136 3.24 4.10 -1.73
C ILE A 136 4.78 4.11 -1.69
N GLU A 137 5.42 3.28 -0.86
CA GLU A 137 6.88 3.20 -0.82
C GLU A 137 7.50 2.74 -2.15
N VAL A 138 6.85 1.81 -2.86
CA VAL A 138 7.29 1.42 -4.21
C VAL A 138 7.12 2.59 -5.19
N CYS A 139 5.98 3.28 -5.13
CA CYS A 139 5.71 4.44 -5.99
C CYS A 139 6.70 5.59 -5.76
N LYS A 140 7.05 5.86 -4.49
CA LYS A 140 8.10 6.81 -4.12
C LYS A 140 9.45 6.43 -4.72
N ALA A 141 9.86 5.17 -4.59
CA ALA A 141 11.13 4.72 -5.15
C ALA A 141 11.18 4.90 -6.67
N ILE A 142 10.07 4.69 -7.37
CA ILE A 142 9.96 4.95 -8.80
C ILE A 142 10.07 6.44 -9.11
N LYS A 143 9.30 7.27 -8.40
CA LYS A 143 9.28 8.72 -8.64
C LYS A 143 10.63 9.38 -8.37
N LEU A 144 11.37 8.88 -7.38
CA LEU A 144 12.73 9.32 -7.04
C LEU A 144 13.83 8.69 -7.91
N GLY A 145 13.48 7.97 -8.99
CA GLY A 145 14.45 7.36 -9.91
C GLY A 145 15.24 6.18 -9.35
N LYS A 146 14.90 5.69 -8.14
CA LYS A 146 15.53 4.51 -7.52
C LYS A 146 15.05 3.20 -8.17
N LEU A 147 13.88 3.25 -8.82
CA LEU A 147 13.31 2.17 -9.61
C LEU A 147 12.74 2.73 -10.91
N ASN A 148 12.73 1.91 -11.95
CA ASN A 148 11.99 2.21 -13.17
C ASN A 148 10.49 1.94 -12.94
N GLN A 149 9.60 2.67 -13.61
CA GLN A 149 8.14 2.47 -13.48
C GLN A 149 7.70 1.05 -13.87
N ASP A 150 8.43 0.41 -14.78
CA ASP A 150 8.20 -0.98 -15.18
C ASP A 150 8.46 -1.98 -14.04
N ALA A 151 9.14 -1.59 -12.96
CA ALA A 151 9.32 -2.41 -11.75
C ALA A 151 7.97 -2.84 -11.14
N LEU A 152 6.90 -2.05 -11.30
CA LEU A 152 5.54 -2.41 -10.87
C LEU A 152 4.98 -3.63 -11.63
N THR A 153 5.60 -4.00 -12.74
CA THR A 153 5.23 -5.17 -13.54
C THR A 153 6.28 -6.28 -13.48
N LYS A 154 7.39 -6.06 -12.77
CA LYS A 154 8.53 -6.96 -12.70
C LYS A 154 8.77 -7.48 -11.29
N LYS A 155 9.62 -8.50 -11.19
CA LYS A 155 9.92 -9.20 -9.95
C LYS A 155 10.44 -8.26 -8.86
N GLU A 156 11.21 -7.25 -9.23
CA GLU A 156 11.81 -6.27 -8.31
C GLU A 156 10.74 -5.50 -7.53
N GLY A 157 9.73 -4.96 -8.21
CA GLY A 157 8.63 -4.24 -7.54
C GLY A 157 7.75 -5.17 -6.72
N HIS A 158 7.53 -6.41 -7.17
CA HIS A 158 6.81 -7.41 -6.39
C HIS A 158 7.54 -7.75 -5.08
N GLU A 159 8.86 -7.94 -5.11
CA GLU A 159 9.64 -8.25 -3.91
C GLU A 159 9.79 -7.05 -2.98
N MET A 160 9.97 -5.84 -3.52
CA MET A 160 9.95 -4.62 -2.72
C MET A 160 8.60 -4.44 -2.03
N LEU A 161 7.49 -4.61 -2.75
CA LEU A 161 6.15 -4.52 -2.19
C LEU A 161 5.94 -5.54 -1.06
N LYS A 162 6.32 -6.81 -1.28
CA LYS A 162 6.23 -7.85 -0.23
C LYS A 162 7.07 -7.50 0.99
N LYS A 163 8.30 -7.02 0.80
CA LYS A 163 9.20 -6.63 1.89
C LYS A 163 8.61 -5.47 2.69
N ALA A 164 8.25 -4.38 2.01
CA ALA A 164 7.64 -3.22 2.62
C ALA A 164 6.32 -3.57 3.34
N PHE A 165 5.49 -4.43 2.76
CA PHE A 165 4.26 -4.90 3.38
C PHE A 165 4.52 -5.64 4.70
N LYS A 166 5.47 -6.58 4.70
CA LYS A 166 5.89 -7.28 5.93
C LYS A 166 6.44 -6.33 6.99
N GLU A 167 7.20 -5.32 6.59
CA GLU A 167 7.71 -4.30 7.51
C GLU A 167 6.58 -3.45 8.11
N GLN A 168 5.61 -3.03 7.30
CA GLN A 168 4.44 -2.28 7.78
C GLN A 168 3.60 -3.09 8.77
N LEU A 169 3.46 -4.41 8.56
CA LEU A 169 2.78 -5.29 9.51
C LEU A 169 3.51 -5.45 10.84
N LYS A 170 4.85 -5.26 10.86
CA LYS A 170 5.68 -5.32 12.08
C LYS A 170 5.73 -4.00 12.84
N LYS A 171 5.33 -2.88 12.23
CA LYS A 171 5.37 -1.52 12.81
C LYS A 171 4.19 -1.24 13.76
N LYS A 172 3.53 -2.27 14.28
CA LYS A 172 2.40 -2.17 15.21
C LYS A 172 2.63 -3.01 16.45
#